data_AF-A0A3N9Y275-F1
#
_entry.id   AF-A0A3N9Y275-F1
#
_cell.length_a   1.000
_cell.length_b   1.000
_cell.length_c   1.000
_cell.angle_alpha   90.00
_cell.angle_beta   90.00
_cell.angle_gamma   90.00
#
_symmetry.space_group_name_H-M   'P 1'
#
loop_
_entity.id
_entity.type
_entity.pdbx_description
1 polymer ?
#
loop_
_entity_poly.entity_id
_entity_poly.type
_entity_poly.pdbx_seq_one_letter_code
_entity_poly.pdbx_strand_id
1 'polypeptide(L)'
;MSDSHPPYGEQQPDPNVTPWSGPPAPPQQGGYPPYGQPPPPPHYGTPLPPAPNTSNKGLIIGLVAGAVVVILAICGAGIGILLAYDDDEPARGTSSTPTLGTGSTPGTGTAPTPGQADPPNDNNNSMTARYSSDLSNVCEGSPILNAAPYSGPAGAKAYTFSNNPDRPTYWSSKYVPSDKSYYAKGSDYQKVSVVGCLRFDEGSQGAPKKCQYKDKDEKQVTVDYVSSRYTLTLYAARTAEKIGDGGTVTAPTNRCPSFISYDKTTMRAYAAPDSGTIEAALDKFLS
;
A
#
# COMPACT_ATOMS: atom_id res chain seq x y z
N MET A 1 81.69 -28.87 -33.12
CA MET A 1 81.54 -29.10 -34.58
C MET A 1 80.07 -28.83 -34.86
N SER A 2 79.71 -27.57 -35.14
CA SER A 2 79.50 -27.01 -36.49
C SER A 2 78.13 -27.46 -37.03
N ASP A 3 77.28 -26.66 -37.67
CA ASP A 3 77.14 -25.24 -37.96
C ASP A 3 75.82 -25.13 -38.76
N SER A 4 75.15 -23.99 -38.69
CA SER A 4 74.52 -23.28 -39.83
C SER A 4 73.28 -23.83 -40.58
N HIS A 5 72.46 -22.85 -41.00
CA HIS A 5 71.21 -22.88 -41.76
C HIS A 5 71.25 -23.57 -43.14
N PRO A 6 70.05 -23.80 -43.72
CA PRO A 6 69.80 -23.50 -45.13
C PRO A 6 68.64 -22.52 -45.38
N PRO A 7 68.54 -21.95 -46.61
CA PRO A 7 67.91 -20.68 -46.91
C PRO A 7 66.61 -20.77 -47.73
N TYR A 8 65.96 -19.61 -47.85
CA TYR A 8 64.94 -19.16 -48.82
C TYR A 8 64.63 -20.06 -50.03
N GLY A 9 63.34 -20.29 -50.24
CA GLY A 9 62.74 -20.66 -51.51
C GLY A 9 61.56 -19.74 -51.81
N GLU A 10 61.73 -18.89 -52.82
CA GLU A 10 60.75 -17.95 -53.36
C GLU A 10 59.67 -18.69 -54.17
N GLN A 11 58.42 -18.24 -54.09
CA GLN A 11 57.42 -18.47 -55.15
C GLN A 11 56.79 -17.15 -55.56
N GLN A 12 56.95 -16.86 -56.84
CA GLN A 12 56.65 -15.64 -57.56
C GLN A 12 55.13 -15.52 -57.86
N PRO A 13 54.59 -14.29 -58.04
CA PRO A 13 53.16 -14.00 -58.13
C PRO A 13 52.55 -14.26 -59.51
N ASP A 14 51.25 -14.54 -59.51
CA ASP A 14 50.40 -14.64 -60.70
C ASP A 14 50.07 -13.25 -61.29
N PRO A 15 50.06 -13.04 -62.63
CA PRO A 15 50.02 -11.73 -63.24
C PRO A 15 48.65 -11.45 -63.88
N ASN A 16 47.71 -10.85 -63.15
CA ASN A 16 46.59 -10.16 -63.83
C ASN A 16 45.82 -9.17 -62.94
N VAL A 17 46.37 -7.97 -62.73
CA VAL A 17 45.55 -6.82 -62.30
C VAL A 17 46.12 -5.53 -62.88
N THR A 18 45.39 -4.96 -63.85
CA THR A 18 45.59 -3.60 -64.38
C THR A 18 44.73 -2.58 -63.62
N PRO A 19 45.10 -1.28 -63.65
CA PRO A 19 44.55 -0.23 -62.79
C PRO A 19 43.64 0.77 -63.54
N TRP A 20 42.75 1.44 -62.79
CA TRP A 20 42.10 2.76 -63.01
C TRP A 20 40.57 2.84 -62.99
N SER A 21 40.11 3.92 -62.34
CA SER A 21 38.79 4.57 -62.30
C SER A 21 37.70 4.00 -61.37
N GLY A 22 37.68 4.53 -60.14
CA GLY A 22 36.51 4.50 -59.25
C GLY A 22 35.66 5.79 -59.37
N PRO A 23 34.33 5.72 -59.20
CA PRO A 23 33.40 6.85 -59.38
C PRO A 23 33.43 7.89 -58.23
N PRO A 24 32.96 9.13 -58.50
CA PRO A 24 33.23 10.32 -57.69
C PRO A 24 32.41 10.40 -56.39
N ALA A 25 33.01 11.06 -55.39
CA ALA A 25 32.42 11.35 -54.09
C ALA A 25 31.24 12.33 -54.16
N PRO A 26 30.20 12.17 -53.32
CA PRO A 26 29.09 13.11 -53.26
C PRO A 26 29.50 14.45 -52.61
N PRO A 27 28.86 15.57 -53.03
CA PRO A 27 29.25 16.93 -52.65
C PRO A 27 28.89 17.30 -51.21
N GLN A 28 29.82 18.03 -50.57
CA GLN A 28 29.68 18.68 -49.28
C GLN A 28 28.66 19.83 -49.36
N GLN A 29 27.62 19.78 -48.53
CA GLN A 29 26.69 20.89 -48.31
C GLN A 29 26.58 21.22 -46.82
N GLY A 30 26.73 22.52 -46.52
CA GLY A 30 25.87 23.23 -45.57
C GLY A 30 26.25 23.13 -44.09
N GLY A 31 26.67 24.25 -43.53
CA GLY A 31 27.03 24.38 -42.13
C GLY A 31 25.88 24.19 -41.15
N TYR A 32 26.22 23.65 -39.99
CA TYR A 32 25.41 23.64 -38.78
C TYR A 32 26.14 24.42 -37.68
N PRO A 33 25.44 25.25 -36.89
CA PRO A 33 26.04 25.98 -35.78
C PRO A 33 26.48 25.03 -34.65
N PRO A 34 27.52 25.39 -33.88
CA PRO A 34 28.02 24.55 -32.80
C PRO A 34 26.96 24.40 -31.69
N TYR A 35 26.58 23.14 -31.42
CA TYR A 35 25.79 22.81 -30.24
C TYR A 35 26.56 23.21 -28.98
N GLY A 36 25.90 24.03 -28.16
CA GLY A 36 26.42 24.53 -26.90
C GLY A 36 26.76 23.42 -25.91
N GLN A 37 27.74 23.71 -25.06
CA GLN A 37 28.12 22.87 -23.94
C GLN A 37 26.91 22.52 -23.06
N PRO A 38 26.87 21.30 -22.49
CA PRO A 38 25.89 20.98 -21.46
C PRO A 38 26.08 21.90 -20.24
N PRO A 39 25.00 22.45 -19.65
CA PRO A 39 25.10 23.29 -18.46
C PRO A 39 25.68 22.50 -17.28
N PRO A 40 26.44 23.15 -16.38
CA PRO A 40 26.99 22.50 -15.20
C PRO A 40 25.86 21.98 -14.29
N PRO A 41 26.09 20.86 -13.58
CA PRO A 41 25.09 20.29 -12.67
C PRO A 41 24.75 21.29 -11.57
N PRO A 42 23.47 21.37 -11.14
CA PRO A 42 23.06 22.25 -10.05
C PRO A 42 23.78 21.82 -8.76
N HIS A 43 24.48 22.77 -8.15
CA HIS A 43 25.02 22.63 -6.81
C HIS A 43 23.85 22.48 -5.83
N TYR A 44 23.57 21.26 -5.40
CA TYR A 44 22.68 21.00 -4.28
C TYR A 44 23.26 21.68 -3.04
N GLY A 45 22.47 22.60 -2.47
CA GLY A 45 22.79 23.33 -1.25
C GLY A 45 23.13 22.37 -0.11
N THR A 46 24.10 22.79 0.68
CA THR A 46 24.54 22.15 1.92
C THR A 46 23.35 21.89 2.87
N PRO A 47 23.31 20.75 3.56
CA PRO A 47 22.26 20.47 4.52
C PRO A 47 22.30 21.47 5.69
N LEU A 48 21.16 22.13 5.91
CA LEU A 48 20.90 22.92 7.11
C LEU A 48 21.01 22.02 8.35
N PRO A 49 21.66 22.47 9.44
CA PRO A 49 21.68 21.73 10.69
C PRO A 49 20.24 21.61 11.25
N PRO A 50 19.86 20.45 11.82
CA PRO A 50 18.55 20.28 12.42
C PRO A 50 18.37 21.20 13.64
N ALA A 51 17.19 21.81 13.74
CA ALA A 51 16.80 22.65 14.87
C ALA A 51 16.79 21.82 16.19
N PRO A 52 17.17 22.43 17.33
CA PRO A 52 17.23 21.74 18.62
C PRO A 52 15.82 21.35 19.08
N ASN A 53 15.61 20.06 19.36
CA ASN A 53 14.36 19.56 19.91
C ASN A 53 14.32 19.74 21.44
N THR A 54 13.48 20.64 21.93
CA THR A 54 13.21 20.72 23.37
C THR A 54 12.26 19.59 23.78
N SER A 55 12.80 18.65 24.56
CA SER A 55 12.11 17.44 25.03
C SER A 55 11.26 17.75 26.27
N ASN A 56 9.95 17.92 26.11
CA ASN A 56 8.99 18.10 27.22
C ASN A 56 8.55 16.78 27.89
N LYS A 57 9.48 15.84 28.08
CA LYS A 57 9.19 14.53 28.70
C LYS A 57 8.80 14.62 30.18
N GLY A 58 9.17 15.70 30.87
CA GLY A 58 8.85 15.90 32.29
C GLY A 58 7.37 16.23 32.56
N LEU A 59 6.67 16.90 31.64
CA LEU A 59 5.28 17.31 31.84
C LEU A 59 4.30 16.13 31.68
N ILE A 60 4.60 15.20 30.77
CA ILE A 60 3.74 14.06 30.46
C ILE A 60 3.75 13.04 31.62
N ILE A 61 4.89 12.83 32.27
CA ILE A 61 4.99 11.90 33.41
C ILE A 61 4.20 12.42 34.62
N GLY A 62 4.16 13.74 34.84
CA GLY A 62 3.38 14.34 35.93
C GLY A 62 1.86 14.23 35.74
N LEU A 63 1.38 14.33 34.49
CA LEU A 63 -0.06 14.33 34.19
C LEU A 63 -0.68 12.93 34.30
N VAL A 64 0.07 11.89 33.91
CA VAL A 64 -0.41 10.48 33.97
C VAL A 64 -0.51 9.98 35.41
N ALA A 65 0.43 10.37 36.30
CA ALA A 65 0.35 9.98 37.71
C ALA A 65 -0.84 10.61 38.44
N GLY A 66 -1.17 11.87 38.13
CA GLY A 66 -2.32 12.57 38.72
C GLY A 66 -3.67 11.97 38.32
N ALA A 67 -3.83 11.56 37.05
CA ALA A 67 -5.09 10.99 36.55
C ALA A 67 -5.42 9.63 37.17
N VAL A 68 -4.41 8.79 37.43
CA VAL A 68 -4.62 7.45 38.02
C VAL A 68 -5.10 7.53 39.47
N VAL A 69 -4.62 8.50 40.25
CA VAL A 69 -5.04 8.69 41.65
C VAL A 69 -6.49 9.19 41.73
N VAL A 70 -6.91 10.07 40.81
CA VAL A 70 -8.29 10.59 40.78
C VAL A 70 -9.29 9.50 40.37
N ILE A 71 -8.95 8.65 39.40
CA ILE A 71 -9.82 7.56 38.96
C ILE A 71 -10.00 6.50 40.06
N LEU A 72 -8.93 6.17 40.79
CA LEU A 72 -9.02 5.22 41.91
C LEU A 72 -9.85 5.77 43.08
N ALA A 73 -9.81 7.08 43.34
CA ALA A 73 -10.63 7.71 44.36
C ALA A 73 -12.13 7.74 43.99
N ILE A 74 -12.47 7.94 42.72
CA ILE A 74 -13.86 7.99 42.24
C ILE A 74 -14.47 6.58 42.16
N CYS A 75 -13.71 5.58 41.73
CA CYS A 75 -14.20 4.21 41.62
C CYS A 75 -14.22 3.44 42.96
N GLY A 76 -13.41 3.84 43.95
CA GLY A 76 -13.34 3.16 45.25
C GLY A 76 -14.50 3.48 46.21
N ALA A 77 -15.16 4.63 46.06
CA ALA A 77 -16.25 5.05 46.96
C ALA A 77 -17.66 4.67 46.47
N GLY A 78 -17.82 4.28 45.19
CA GLY A 78 -19.14 4.06 44.58
C GLY A 78 -19.81 2.71 44.85
N ILE A 79 -19.10 1.73 45.41
CA ILE A 79 -19.63 0.36 45.57
C ILE A 79 -20.24 0.13 46.98
N GLY A 80 -20.03 1.04 47.93
CA GLY A 80 -20.49 0.89 49.32
C GLY A 80 -21.90 1.40 49.65
N ILE A 81 -22.61 2.07 48.72
CA ILE A 81 -23.88 2.77 49.02
C ILE A 81 -25.13 2.11 48.35
N LEU A 82 -24.97 1.02 47.60
CA LEU A 82 -26.09 0.33 46.91
C LEU A 82 -26.51 -1.02 47.53
N LEU A 83 -26.22 -1.25 48.82
CA LEU A 83 -26.60 -2.48 49.55
C LEU A 83 -27.38 -2.23 50.86
N ALA A 84 -28.12 -1.12 50.93
CA ALA A 84 -29.11 -0.93 51.99
C ALA A 84 -30.22 -0.03 51.45
N TYR A 85 -31.38 -0.62 51.12
CA TYR A 85 -32.71 -0.20 51.58
C TYR A 85 -33.78 -1.04 50.85
N ASP A 86 -34.46 -1.88 51.65
CA ASP A 86 -35.68 -2.64 51.33
C ASP A 86 -36.94 -1.78 51.51
N ASP A 87 -38.00 -2.23 50.83
CA ASP A 87 -39.45 -2.13 51.07
C ASP A 87 -40.14 -0.76 51.27
N ASP A 88 -41.02 -0.41 50.31
CA ASP A 88 -42.48 -0.37 50.51
C ASP A 88 -43.22 0.10 49.23
N GLU A 89 -44.10 -0.77 48.70
CA GLU A 89 -45.24 -0.43 47.80
C GLU A 89 -46.34 0.32 48.60
N PRO A 90 -47.42 0.93 48.01
CA PRO A 90 -48.16 0.47 46.82
C PRO A 90 -48.76 1.55 45.88
N ALA A 91 -49.21 1.14 44.68
CA ALA A 91 -50.60 1.29 44.19
C ALA A 91 -50.73 1.21 42.64
N ARG A 92 -51.12 0.02 42.19
CA ARG A 92 -52.10 -0.35 41.15
C ARG A 92 -52.54 0.69 40.09
N GLY A 93 -52.39 0.25 38.84
CA GLY A 93 -53.22 0.63 37.69
C GLY A 93 -53.16 -0.42 36.57
N THR A 94 -53.93 -1.50 36.70
CA THR A 94 -54.31 -2.47 35.64
C THR A 94 -54.94 -1.73 34.44
N SER A 95 -54.73 -2.09 33.17
CA SER A 95 -55.25 -3.32 32.54
C SER A 95 -54.68 -3.48 31.12
N SER A 96 -54.56 -4.74 30.72
CA SER A 96 -54.01 -5.29 29.48
C SER A 96 -55.03 -5.36 28.33
N THR A 97 -54.55 -5.28 27.09
CA THR A 97 -55.09 -6.06 25.94
C THR A 97 -53.95 -6.48 25.01
N PRO A 98 -53.89 -7.75 24.57
CA PRO A 98 -52.83 -8.25 23.70
C PRO A 98 -53.27 -8.28 22.23
N THR A 99 -52.37 -7.96 21.30
CA THR A 99 -52.52 -8.35 19.89
C THR A 99 -51.27 -9.08 19.44
N LEU A 100 -51.42 -10.40 19.35
CA LEU A 100 -50.55 -11.31 18.63
C LEU A 100 -50.79 -11.10 17.12
N GLY A 101 -49.74 -10.85 16.36
CA GLY A 101 -49.77 -10.74 14.89
C GLY A 101 -48.51 -11.33 14.29
N THR A 102 -48.56 -12.62 14.05
CA THR A 102 -47.58 -13.47 13.37
C THR A 102 -47.32 -12.99 11.94
N GLY A 103 -46.06 -12.96 11.48
CA GLY A 103 -45.73 -12.67 10.09
C GLY A 103 -44.24 -12.61 9.80
N SER A 104 -43.55 -13.74 9.91
CA SER A 104 -42.18 -13.90 9.40
C SER A 104 -42.18 -13.96 7.87
N THR A 105 -41.48 -13.04 7.22
CA THR A 105 -41.04 -13.20 5.82
C THR A 105 -39.57 -12.78 5.71
N PRO A 106 -38.67 -13.62 5.15
CA PRO A 106 -37.28 -13.27 4.92
C PRO A 106 -37.15 -12.36 3.69
N GLY A 107 -36.64 -11.14 3.89
CA GLY A 107 -36.37 -10.17 2.83
C GLY A 107 -35.01 -10.42 2.19
N THR A 108 -35.08 -10.99 0.99
CA THR A 108 -34.05 -11.21 -0.02
C THR A 108 -33.13 -10.00 -0.23
N GLY A 109 -31.82 -10.26 -0.39
CA GLY A 109 -30.80 -9.25 -0.64
C GLY A 109 -31.07 -8.43 -1.91
N THR A 110 -31.20 -7.12 -1.74
CA THR A 110 -31.30 -6.15 -2.83
C THR A 110 -29.89 -5.73 -3.23
N ALA A 111 -29.51 -5.99 -4.47
CA ALA A 111 -28.36 -5.35 -5.10
C ALA A 111 -28.61 -3.82 -5.19
N PRO A 112 -27.61 -2.95 -4.99
CA PRO A 112 -27.83 -1.51 -5.01
C PRO A 112 -28.09 -1.02 -6.44
N THR A 113 -29.14 -0.19 -6.58
CA THR A 113 -29.51 0.53 -7.80
C THR A 113 -28.52 1.66 -8.09
N PRO A 114 -27.96 1.77 -9.30
CA PRO A 114 -27.07 2.88 -9.67
C PRO A 114 -27.81 4.22 -9.68
N GLY A 115 -27.28 5.23 -8.97
CA GLY A 115 -27.70 6.62 -9.12
C GLY A 115 -28.50 7.25 -7.97
N GLN A 116 -28.61 6.61 -6.80
CA GLN A 116 -29.16 7.28 -5.62
C GLN A 116 -28.10 8.21 -5.00
N ALA A 117 -28.47 9.47 -4.75
CA ALA A 117 -27.65 10.38 -3.97
C ALA A 117 -27.42 9.79 -2.58
N ASP A 118 -26.16 9.76 -2.14
CA ASP A 118 -25.74 9.12 -0.90
C ASP A 118 -26.49 9.74 0.30
N PRO A 119 -27.08 8.93 1.20
CA PRO A 119 -27.60 9.43 2.47
C PRO A 119 -26.47 10.10 3.27
N PRO A 120 -26.79 11.09 4.13
CA PRO A 120 -25.79 11.72 4.99
C PRO A 120 -25.11 10.65 5.83
N ASN A 121 -23.81 10.49 5.62
CA ASN A 121 -23.01 9.62 6.45
C ASN A 121 -22.73 10.36 7.77
N ASP A 122 -23.42 9.98 8.85
CA ASP A 122 -23.27 10.52 10.21
C ASP A 122 -21.93 10.16 10.88
N ASN A 123 -21.00 9.54 10.13
CA ASN A 123 -19.68 9.24 10.65
C ASN A 123 -18.84 10.53 10.74
N ASN A 124 -18.57 10.99 11.96
CA ASN A 124 -17.60 12.04 12.27
C ASN A 124 -16.14 11.71 11.84
N ASN A 125 -15.92 10.61 11.11
CA ASN A 125 -14.63 10.15 10.61
C ASN A 125 -14.41 10.40 9.10
N SER A 126 -15.38 11.02 8.41
CA SER A 126 -15.22 11.38 6.99
C SER A 126 -14.13 12.42 6.79
N MET A 127 -13.44 12.35 5.65
CA MET A 127 -12.32 13.24 5.34
C MET A 127 -12.25 13.64 3.87
N THR A 128 -11.52 14.72 3.61
CA THR A 128 -11.19 15.16 2.24
C THR A 128 -9.74 14.79 1.96
N ALA A 129 -9.50 13.99 0.93
CA ALA A 129 -8.14 13.62 0.53
C ALA A 129 -7.40 14.81 -0.08
N ARG A 130 -6.12 14.94 0.24
CA ARG A 130 -5.15 15.86 -0.38
C ARG A 130 -4.16 15.11 -1.26
N TYR A 131 -3.95 13.83 -0.98
CA TYR A 131 -3.03 12.94 -1.70
C TYR A 131 -3.64 11.55 -1.88
N SER A 132 -3.10 10.76 -2.82
CA SER A 132 -3.55 9.38 -3.03
C SER A 132 -3.36 8.47 -1.81
N SER A 133 -2.40 8.76 -0.93
CA SER A 133 -2.20 8.03 0.33
C SER A 133 -3.39 8.16 1.27
N ASP A 134 -4.14 9.27 1.19
CA ASP A 134 -5.30 9.49 2.07
C ASP A 134 -6.45 8.54 1.75
N LEU A 135 -6.48 7.95 0.54
CA LEU A 135 -7.44 6.91 0.17
C LEU A 135 -7.29 5.65 1.03
N SER A 136 -6.15 5.44 1.69
CA SER A 136 -5.97 4.31 2.60
C SER A 136 -6.87 4.38 3.84
N ASN A 137 -7.36 5.56 4.22
CA ASN A 137 -8.29 5.71 5.34
C ASN A 137 -9.63 5.01 5.08
N VAL A 138 -9.98 4.76 3.81
CA VAL A 138 -11.14 3.91 3.44
C VAL A 138 -11.00 2.52 4.05
N CYS A 139 -9.78 1.99 4.16
CA CYS A 139 -9.53 0.67 4.74
C CYS A 139 -9.72 0.61 6.27
N GLU A 140 -9.85 1.77 6.91
CA GLU A 140 -10.24 1.92 8.32
C GLU A 140 -11.68 2.44 8.47
N GLY A 141 -12.46 2.44 7.39
CA GLY A 141 -13.87 2.84 7.40
C GLY A 141 -14.11 4.34 7.36
N SER A 142 -13.13 5.15 6.98
CA SER A 142 -13.28 6.59 6.79
C SER A 142 -13.61 6.94 5.33
N PRO A 143 -14.80 7.50 5.05
CA PRO A 143 -15.17 7.94 3.71
C PRO A 143 -14.31 9.10 3.20
N ILE A 144 -14.02 9.13 1.89
CA ILE A 144 -13.29 10.21 1.23
C ILE A 144 -14.24 11.08 0.42
N LEU A 145 -14.65 12.21 0.98
CA LEU A 145 -15.76 13.03 0.46
C LEU A 145 -15.54 13.59 -0.96
N ASN A 146 -14.28 13.78 -1.36
CA ASN A 146 -13.87 14.28 -2.67
C ASN A 146 -13.39 13.18 -3.63
N ALA A 147 -13.60 11.90 -3.29
CA ALA A 147 -13.44 10.78 -4.21
C ALA A 147 -14.62 10.70 -5.20
N ALA A 148 -14.41 10.02 -6.33
CA ALA A 148 -15.48 9.82 -7.30
C ALA A 148 -16.55 8.87 -6.73
N PRO A 149 -17.84 9.12 -7.02
CA PRO A 149 -18.89 8.16 -6.66
C PRO A 149 -18.67 6.84 -7.39
N TYR A 150 -18.97 5.73 -6.71
CA TYR A 150 -18.96 4.41 -7.34
C TYR A 150 -20.32 4.13 -7.98
N SER A 151 -20.34 3.91 -9.29
CA SER A 151 -21.55 3.64 -10.08
C SER A 151 -21.55 2.26 -10.73
N GLY A 152 -20.69 1.36 -10.26
CA GLY A 152 -20.46 0.04 -10.81
C GLY A 152 -19.03 -0.17 -11.33
N PRO A 153 -18.69 -1.41 -11.77
CA PRO A 153 -17.35 -1.78 -12.24
C PRO A 153 -16.83 -0.96 -13.42
N ALA A 154 -17.70 -0.73 -14.42
CA ALA A 154 -17.30 -0.15 -15.69
C ALA A 154 -16.78 1.28 -15.50
N GLY A 155 -15.54 1.52 -15.93
CA GLY A 155 -14.89 2.83 -15.87
C GLY A 155 -14.44 3.26 -14.46
N ALA A 156 -14.64 2.43 -13.44
CA ALA A 156 -14.17 2.71 -12.10
C ALA A 156 -12.65 2.79 -12.04
N LYS A 157 -12.15 3.70 -11.21
CA LYS A 157 -10.72 3.88 -10.95
C LYS A 157 -10.38 3.38 -9.56
N ALA A 158 -9.31 2.62 -9.44
CA ALA A 158 -8.98 1.89 -8.23
C ALA A 158 -7.59 2.24 -7.68
N TYR A 159 -7.52 2.33 -6.35
CA TYR A 159 -6.28 2.21 -5.59
C TYR A 159 -6.32 0.97 -4.73
N THR A 160 -5.17 0.36 -4.48
CA THR A 160 -5.07 -0.81 -3.63
C THR A 160 -4.03 -0.58 -2.55
N PHE A 161 -4.32 -1.02 -1.32
CA PHE A 161 -3.45 -0.90 -0.17
C PHE A 161 -3.35 -2.24 0.57
N SER A 162 -2.21 -2.52 1.20
CA SER A 162 -2.13 -3.57 2.22
C SER A 162 -1.63 -3.00 3.53
N ASN A 163 -2.15 -3.54 4.63
CA ASN A 163 -1.56 -3.28 5.92
C ASN A 163 -0.29 -4.12 6.13
N ASN A 164 0.41 -3.84 7.22
CA ASN A 164 1.56 -4.62 7.69
C ASN A 164 1.15 -5.34 8.99
N PRO A 165 1.40 -6.64 9.16
CA PRO A 165 1.10 -7.34 10.42
C PRO A 165 1.77 -6.70 11.65
N ASP A 166 2.97 -6.11 11.52
CA ASP A 166 3.66 -5.45 12.63
C ASP A 166 3.09 -4.04 12.91
N ARG A 167 2.32 -3.48 11.96
CA ARG A 167 1.67 -2.17 12.04
C ARG A 167 0.30 -2.25 11.36
N PRO A 168 -0.68 -2.89 12.00
CA PRO A 168 -1.94 -3.27 11.35
C PRO A 168 -2.79 -2.09 10.88
N THR A 169 -2.56 -0.89 11.43
CA THR A 169 -3.19 0.38 11.05
C THR A 169 -2.41 1.17 10.00
N TYR A 170 -1.21 0.72 9.64
CA TYR A 170 -0.39 1.36 8.60
C TYR A 170 -0.63 0.69 7.26
N TRP A 171 -1.11 1.46 6.30
CA TRP A 171 -1.44 0.99 4.96
C TRP A 171 -0.42 1.47 3.95
N SER A 172 0.01 0.55 3.08
CA SER A 172 0.96 0.80 2.00
C SER A 172 0.30 0.58 0.65
N SER A 173 0.47 1.52 -0.27
CA SER A 173 -0.07 1.38 -1.63
C SER A 173 0.54 0.18 -2.34
N LYS A 174 -0.26 -0.47 -3.17
CA LYS A 174 0.13 -1.59 -4.01
C LYS A 174 0.08 -1.19 -5.47
N TYR A 175 0.99 -1.81 -6.21
CA TYR A 175 1.15 -1.56 -7.62
C TYR A 175 -0.09 -2.07 -8.38
N VAL A 176 -0.59 -1.20 -9.26
CA VAL A 176 -1.57 -1.53 -10.28
C VAL A 176 -0.94 -1.13 -11.63
N PRO A 177 -0.88 -2.02 -12.62
CA PRO A 177 -0.30 -1.70 -13.92
C PRO A 177 -1.03 -0.54 -14.62
N SER A 178 -0.28 0.32 -15.31
CA SER A 178 -0.82 1.54 -15.92
C SER A 178 -1.63 1.33 -17.20
N ASP A 179 -1.49 0.15 -17.81
CA ASP A 179 -2.25 -0.30 -18.98
C ASP A 179 -3.67 -0.78 -18.63
N LYS A 180 -3.97 -0.96 -17.34
CA LYS A 180 -5.31 -1.35 -16.87
C LYS A 180 -6.31 -0.20 -16.96
N SER A 181 -7.53 -0.52 -17.39
CA SER A 181 -8.63 0.46 -17.51
C SER A 181 -8.97 1.14 -16.18
N TYR A 182 -8.80 0.43 -15.06
CA TYR A 182 -9.05 0.91 -13.70
C TYR A 182 -7.85 1.61 -13.06
N TYR A 183 -6.72 1.74 -13.76
CA TYR A 183 -5.56 2.47 -13.24
C TYR A 183 -5.88 3.95 -12.99
N ALA A 184 -5.41 4.44 -11.84
CA ALA A 184 -5.47 5.84 -11.43
C ALA A 184 -4.06 6.40 -11.21
N LYS A 185 -3.81 7.62 -11.72
CA LYS A 185 -2.56 8.34 -11.44
C LYS A 185 -2.59 8.89 -10.01
N GLY A 186 -1.41 9.04 -9.40
CA GLY A 186 -1.27 9.64 -8.06
C GLY A 186 -1.87 11.03 -7.92
N SER A 187 -1.81 11.83 -8.97
CA SER A 187 -2.39 13.17 -9.04
C SER A 187 -3.91 13.17 -9.29
N ASP A 188 -4.48 12.05 -9.71
CA ASP A 188 -5.89 11.89 -10.07
C ASP A 188 -6.70 11.20 -8.96
N TYR A 189 -6.27 11.32 -7.70
CA TYR A 189 -6.92 10.62 -6.58
C TYR A 189 -8.42 10.95 -6.43
N GLN A 190 -8.86 12.13 -6.86
CA GLN A 190 -10.28 12.52 -6.86
C GLN A 190 -11.13 11.73 -7.88
N LYS A 191 -10.50 11.10 -8.88
CA LYS A 191 -11.18 10.25 -9.87
C LYS A 191 -11.38 8.82 -9.38
N VAL A 192 -10.77 8.45 -8.25
CA VAL A 192 -10.81 7.10 -7.68
C VAL A 192 -12.18 6.88 -7.08
N SER A 193 -12.84 5.79 -7.47
CA SER A 193 -14.14 5.38 -6.93
C SER A 193 -14.07 4.08 -6.13
N VAL A 194 -12.97 3.31 -6.27
CA VAL A 194 -12.78 2.02 -5.60
C VAL A 194 -11.47 2.01 -4.82
N VAL A 195 -11.50 1.49 -3.60
CA VAL A 195 -10.31 1.18 -2.81
C VAL A 195 -10.29 -0.31 -2.47
N GLY A 196 -9.22 -1.00 -2.90
CA GLY A 196 -8.92 -2.37 -2.48
C GLY A 196 -8.09 -2.38 -1.20
N CYS A 197 -8.59 -3.04 -0.17
CA CYS A 197 -7.94 -3.14 1.13
C CYS A 197 -7.54 -4.59 1.39
N LEU A 198 -6.24 -4.86 1.32
CA LEU A 198 -5.65 -6.15 1.69
C LEU A 198 -5.32 -6.14 3.18
N ARG A 199 -6.16 -6.82 3.96
CA ARG A 199 -5.92 -6.99 5.40
C ARG A 199 -5.22 -8.32 5.63
N PHE A 200 -4.14 -8.28 6.41
CA PHE A 200 -3.39 -9.45 6.80
C PHE A 200 -4.28 -10.47 7.52
N ASP A 201 -4.20 -11.74 7.12
CA ASP A 201 -4.94 -12.82 7.77
C ASP A 201 -4.12 -13.32 8.97
N GLU A 202 -4.54 -13.02 10.19
CA GLU A 202 -3.86 -13.49 11.40
C GLU A 202 -3.77 -15.01 11.45
N GLY A 203 -2.61 -15.54 11.85
CA GLY A 203 -2.34 -16.98 11.85
C GLY A 203 -2.03 -17.59 10.48
N SER A 204 -2.04 -16.80 9.39
CA SER A 204 -1.71 -17.28 8.04
C SER A 204 -0.21 -17.41 7.75
N GLN A 205 0.64 -17.14 8.74
CA GLN A 205 2.09 -17.14 8.57
C GLN A 205 2.59 -18.53 8.18
N GLY A 206 3.34 -18.59 7.09
CA GLY A 206 4.07 -19.80 6.71
C GLY A 206 5.41 -19.92 7.43
N ALA A 207 6.11 -21.03 7.17
CA ALA A 207 7.45 -21.24 7.68
C ALA A 207 8.41 -20.12 7.18
N PRO A 208 9.18 -19.48 8.07
CA PRO A 208 10.12 -18.44 7.67
C PRO A 208 11.24 -18.96 6.79
N LYS A 209 11.55 -18.23 5.71
CA LYS A 209 12.75 -18.44 4.90
C LYS A 209 13.87 -17.56 5.42
N LYS A 210 15.03 -18.15 5.72
CA LYS A 210 16.22 -17.38 6.15
C LYS A 210 16.83 -16.69 4.93
N CYS A 211 16.92 -15.37 4.98
CA CYS A 211 17.51 -14.53 3.94
C CYS A 211 18.73 -13.79 4.49
N GLN A 212 19.87 -13.90 3.82
CA GLN A 212 21.12 -13.29 4.25
C GLN A 212 21.35 -11.96 3.54
N TYR A 213 21.65 -10.93 4.33
CA TYR A 213 21.92 -9.58 3.85
C TYR A 213 23.19 -9.01 4.48
N LYS A 214 23.74 -7.97 3.86
CA LYS A 214 24.72 -7.09 4.50
C LYS A 214 24.01 -5.84 5.00
N ASP A 215 24.25 -5.46 6.25
CA ASP A 215 23.80 -4.16 6.75
C ASP A 215 24.73 -3.02 6.28
N LYS A 216 24.46 -1.81 6.78
CA LYS A 216 25.24 -0.61 6.46
C LYS A 216 26.70 -0.66 6.95
N ASP A 217 27.01 -1.53 7.90
CA ASP A 217 28.35 -1.71 8.48
C ASP A 217 29.03 -2.96 7.86
N GLU A 218 28.50 -3.44 6.73
CA GLU A 218 28.89 -4.66 6.02
C GLU A 218 28.74 -5.97 6.82
N LYS A 219 28.04 -5.94 7.95
CA LYS A 219 27.83 -7.13 8.77
C LYS A 219 26.74 -8.00 8.17
N GLN A 220 26.98 -9.30 8.20
CA GLN A 220 25.99 -10.26 7.76
C GLN A 220 24.84 -10.31 8.77
N VAL A 221 23.62 -10.12 8.27
CA VAL A 221 22.39 -10.25 9.03
C VAL A 221 21.48 -11.27 8.39
N THR A 222 20.91 -12.15 9.22
CA THR A 222 19.89 -13.12 8.78
C THR A 222 18.52 -12.56 9.10
N VAL A 223 17.66 -12.46 8.09
CA VAL A 223 16.27 -12.01 8.22
C VAL A 223 15.35 -13.19 7.96
N ASP A 224 14.37 -13.35 8.84
CA ASP A 224 13.27 -14.30 8.71
C ASP A 224 12.22 -13.71 7.79
N TYR A 225 12.23 -14.15 6.53
CA TYR A 225 11.27 -13.72 5.52
C TYR A 225 10.05 -14.65 5.54
N VAL A 226 8.91 -14.11 5.96
CA VAL A 226 7.71 -14.88 6.31
C VAL A 226 6.64 -14.73 5.24
N SER A 227 6.12 -15.86 4.76
CA SER A 227 4.99 -15.86 3.83
C SER A 227 3.69 -15.68 4.61
N SER A 228 2.67 -15.16 3.96
CA SER A 228 1.37 -14.95 4.59
C SER A 228 0.24 -14.90 3.57
N ARG A 229 -0.98 -14.72 4.07
CA ARG A 229 -2.17 -14.44 3.28
C ARG A 229 -2.80 -13.12 3.70
N TYR A 230 -3.50 -12.52 2.76
CA TYR A 230 -4.28 -11.31 2.95
C TYR A 230 -5.66 -11.52 2.36
N THR A 231 -6.67 -10.96 3.01
CA THR A 231 -8.02 -10.86 2.45
C THR A 231 -8.16 -9.51 1.76
N LEU A 232 -8.46 -9.52 0.46
CA LEU A 232 -8.78 -8.33 -0.33
C LEU A 232 -10.28 -8.06 -0.25
N THR A 233 -10.64 -6.89 0.28
CA THR A 233 -12.00 -6.36 0.25
C THR A 233 -12.03 -5.07 -0.56
N LEU A 234 -13.08 -4.86 -1.35
CA LEU A 234 -13.24 -3.69 -2.20
C LEU A 234 -14.30 -2.77 -1.60
N TYR A 235 -13.97 -1.48 -1.51
CA TYR A 235 -14.82 -0.45 -0.93
C TYR A 235 -15.07 0.69 -1.92
N ALA A 236 -16.26 1.28 -1.87
CA ALA A 236 -16.53 2.55 -2.54
C ALA A 236 -15.76 3.66 -1.81
N ALA A 237 -14.89 4.38 -2.52
CA ALA A 237 -13.97 5.34 -1.91
C ALA A 237 -14.72 6.49 -1.20
N ARG A 238 -15.82 6.94 -1.79
CA ARG A 238 -16.58 8.10 -1.30
C ARG A 238 -17.40 7.82 -0.05
N THR A 239 -17.89 6.58 0.10
CA THR A 239 -18.81 6.19 1.18
C THR A 239 -18.14 5.26 2.20
N ALA A 240 -16.99 4.66 1.87
CA ALA A 240 -16.34 3.57 2.60
C ALA A 240 -17.21 2.30 2.76
N GLU A 241 -18.25 2.15 1.95
CA GLU A 241 -19.09 0.95 1.95
C GLU A 241 -18.41 -0.19 1.21
N LYS A 242 -18.54 -1.42 1.73
CA LYS A 242 -18.06 -2.61 1.04
C LYS A 242 -18.89 -2.85 -0.22
N ILE A 243 -18.22 -2.94 -1.36
CA ILE A 243 -18.84 -3.17 -2.67
C ILE A 243 -18.48 -4.54 -3.27
N GLY A 244 -17.51 -5.25 -2.68
CA GLY A 244 -17.14 -6.58 -3.16
C GLY A 244 -16.05 -7.26 -2.35
N ASP A 245 -15.88 -8.54 -2.61
CA ASP A 245 -14.80 -9.38 -2.10
C ASP A 245 -13.82 -9.71 -3.24
N GLY A 246 -12.55 -9.35 -3.07
CA GLY A 246 -11.47 -9.73 -3.98
C GLY A 246 -10.85 -11.08 -3.65
N GLY A 247 -11.26 -11.71 -2.54
CA GLY A 247 -10.80 -13.02 -2.12
C GLY A 247 -9.43 -12.99 -1.43
N THR A 248 -8.79 -14.16 -1.37
CA THR A 248 -7.49 -14.32 -0.70
C THR A 248 -6.34 -14.04 -1.67
N VAL A 249 -5.41 -13.19 -1.23
CA VAL A 249 -4.16 -12.87 -1.91
C VAL A 249 -3.00 -13.48 -1.13
N THR A 250 -2.16 -14.25 -1.82
CA THR A 250 -0.98 -14.86 -1.19
C THR A 250 0.20 -13.91 -1.21
N ALA A 251 1.07 -14.01 -0.21
CA ALA A 251 2.34 -13.32 -0.13
C ALA A 251 3.47 -14.36 0.00
N PRO A 252 3.97 -14.92 -1.11
CA PRO A 252 4.92 -16.04 -1.09
C PRO A 252 6.36 -15.59 -0.83
N THR A 253 7.17 -16.47 -0.23
CA THR A 253 8.60 -16.26 0.05
C THR A 253 9.52 -17.06 -0.89
N ASN A 254 9.09 -17.24 -2.14
CA ASN A 254 9.79 -18.10 -3.12
C ASN A 254 11.27 -17.72 -3.30
N ARG A 255 11.60 -16.42 -3.23
CA ARG A 255 12.97 -15.88 -3.28
C ARG A 255 13.18 -14.80 -2.23
N CYS A 256 14.41 -14.68 -1.73
CA CYS A 256 14.81 -13.54 -0.92
C CYS A 256 14.86 -12.29 -1.82
N PRO A 257 14.18 -11.18 -1.46
CA PRO A 257 14.28 -9.95 -2.23
C PRO A 257 15.71 -9.38 -2.15
N SER A 258 16.16 -8.64 -3.16
CA SER A 258 17.51 -8.02 -3.14
C SER A 258 17.67 -6.97 -2.05
N PHE A 259 16.58 -6.30 -1.70
CA PHE A 259 16.48 -5.32 -0.62
C PHE A 259 15.25 -5.64 0.22
N ILE A 260 15.37 -5.51 1.54
CA ILE A 260 14.28 -5.79 2.47
C ILE A 260 14.26 -4.78 3.61
N SER A 261 13.06 -4.32 3.95
CA SER A 261 12.82 -3.66 5.23
C SER A 261 12.33 -4.70 6.21
N TYR A 262 12.93 -4.72 7.41
CA TYR A 262 12.66 -5.71 8.43
C TYR A 262 12.62 -5.06 9.81
N ASP A 263 11.95 -5.72 10.75
CA ASP A 263 11.94 -5.32 12.14
C ASP A 263 13.28 -5.71 12.79
N LYS A 264 14.02 -4.71 13.30
CA LYS A 264 15.38 -4.91 13.85
C LYS A 264 15.39 -5.67 15.18
N THR A 265 14.26 -5.77 15.84
CA THR A 265 14.10 -6.44 17.14
C THR A 265 13.84 -7.93 16.95
N THR A 266 12.98 -8.29 16.00
CA THR A 266 12.59 -9.68 15.72
C THR A 266 13.36 -10.30 14.57
N MET A 267 14.13 -9.49 13.82
CA MET A 267 14.82 -9.87 12.59
C MET A 267 13.86 -10.46 11.56
N ARG A 268 12.61 -10.00 11.53
CA ARG A 268 11.54 -10.53 10.68
C ARG A 268 11.11 -9.52 9.62
N ALA A 269 10.74 -10.04 8.46
CA ALA A 269 10.05 -9.29 7.43
C ALA A 269 8.94 -10.15 6.82
N TYR A 270 7.82 -9.53 6.46
CA TYR A 270 6.72 -10.21 5.81
C TYR A 270 6.75 -9.98 4.31
N ALA A 271 6.38 -11.01 3.56
CA ALA A 271 6.22 -10.90 2.12
C ALA A 271 5.12 -9.90 1.77
N ALA A 272 5.36 -9.14 0.69
CA ALA A 272 4.33 -8.32 0.11
C ALA A 272 3.29 -9.23 -0.58
N PRO A 273 1.99 -8.83 -0.58
CA PRO A 273 0.99 -9.52 -1.37
C PRO A 273 1.38 -9.57 -2.85
N ASP A 274 1.13 -10.70 -3.50
CA ASP A 274 1.46 -10.93 -4.90
C ASP A 274 0.67 -10.00 -5.82
N SER A 275 1.39 -9.22 -6.62
CA SER A 275 0.77 -8.20 -7.49
C SER A 275 -0.07 -8.82 -8.61
N GLY A 276 0.31 -9.99 -9.13
CA GLY A 276 -0.46 -10.68 -10.16
C GLY A 276 -1.80 -11.20 -9.63
N THR A 277 -1.83 -11.65 -8.38
CA THR A 277 -3.06 -12.09 -7.70
C THR A 277 -3.97 -10.89 -7.38
N ILE A 278 -3.40 -9.75 -6.96
CA ILE A 278 -4.15 -8.49 -6.81
C ILE A 278 -4.76 -8.09 -8.16
N GLU A 279 -3.94 -8.08 -9.21
CA GLU A 279 -4.37 -7.70 -10.56
C GLU A 279 -5.50 -8.60 -11.05
N ALA A 280 -5.37 -9.93 -10.93
CA ALA A 280 -6.41 -10.86 -11.33
C ALA A 280 -7.73 -10.66 -10.55
N ALA A 281 -7.65 -10.32 -9.27
CA ALA A 281 -8.84 -10.01 -8.46
C ALA A 281 -9.50 -8.69 -8.91
N LEU A 282 -8.70 -7.67 -9.23
CA LEU A 282 -9.20 -6.40 -9.76
C LEU A 282 -9.78 -6.56 -11.15
N ASP A 283 -9.11 -7.29 -12.05
CA ASP A 283 -9.62 -7.62 -13.38
C ASP A 283 -10.98 -8.30 -13.28
N LYS A 284 -11.13 -9.29 -12.40
CA LYS A 284 -12.40 -9.98 -12.18
C LYS A 284 -13.53 -9.05 -11.72
N PHE A 285 -13.22 -8.03 -10.92
CA PHE A 285 -14.23 -7.14 -10.35
C PHE A 285 -14.51 -5.89 -11.19
N LEU A 286 -13.51 -5.37 -11.91
CA LEU A 286 -13.54 -4.06 -12.57
C LEU A 286 -13.53 -4.13 -14.11
N SER A 287 -13.34 -5.31 -14.70
CA SER A 287 -13.40 -5.50 -16.16
C SER A 287 -14.83 -5.63 -16.68
#